data_AF-A0A962SCP0-F1
#
_entry.id   AF-A0A962SCP0-F1
#
_cell.length_a   1.000
_cell.length_b   1.000
_cell.length_c   1.000
_cell.angle_alpha   90.00
_cell.angle_beta   90.00
_cell.angle_gamma   90.00
#
_symmetry.space_group_name_H-M   'P 1'
#
loop_
_entity.id
_entity.type
_entity.pdbx_description
1 polymer ?
#
loop_
_entity_poly.entity_id
_entity_poly.type
_entity_poly.pdbx_seq_one_letter_code
_entity_poly.pdbx_strand_id
1 'polypeptide(L)'
;KDNQEDKEPLFDTIDTLLGSLRAFADMIPAIEIKADNMREAALRGFATATDLADYLVRKGLAFRDAHEVVGKAVRLGVESGRDLSEMRLEELQSFCEQIEDDVFEVLTLEGSVASRDHIGGTAPDQVAKAIQRGYSRLQALE
;
A
#
# COMPACT_ATOMS: atom_id res chain seq x y z
N LYS A 1 -7.71 49.50 17.36
CA LYS A 1 -6.56 49.08 18.21
C LYS A 1 -6.41 47.55 18.16
N ASP A 2 -7.51 46.78 18.15
CA ASP A 2 -7.50 45.31 18.02
C ASP A 2 -6.89 44.73 16.74
N ASN A 3 -6.95 45.43 15.60
CA ASN A 3 -6.37 44.93 14.34
C ASN A 3 -4.92 45.41 14.12
N GLN A 4 -4.13 45.61 15.18
CA GLN A 4 -2.71 45.93 15.04
C GLN A 4 -1.83 44.68 15.12
N GLU A 5 -2.31 43.64 15.81
CA GLU A 5 -1.63 42.35 16.02
C GLU A 5 -1.89 41.34 14.87
N ASP A 6 -2.63 41.72 13.82
CA ASP A 6 -2.97 40.83 12.71
C ASP A 6 -1.83 40.65 11.70
N LYS A 7 -0.94 41.64 11.61
CA LYS A 7 0.15 41.69 10.62
C LYS A 7 1.30 40.76 10.94
N GLU A 8 1.78 40.76 12.18
CA GLU A 8 2.96 39.96 12.55
C GLU A 8 2.71 38.46 12.33
N PRO A 9 1.58 37.87 12.78
CA PRO A 9 1.28 36.47 12.50
C PRO A 9 1.08 36.19 11.01
N LEU A 10 0.51 37.13 10.26
CA LEU A 10 0.31 36.98 8.82
C LEU A 10 1.66 36.94 8.07
N PHE A 11 2.56 37.88 8.37
CA PHE A 11 3.87 37.94 7.73
C PHE A 11 4.74 36.74 8.12
N ASP A 12 4.74 36.35 9.39
CA ASP A 12 5.45 35.15 9.85
C ASP A 12 4.94 33.88 9.17
N THR A 13 3.62 33.77 8.97
CA THR A 13 3.02 32.64 8.23
C THR A 13 3.49 32.63 6.77
N ILE A 14 3.51 33.78 6.11
CA ILE A 14 3.97 33.89 4.72
C ILE A 14 5.44 33.48 4.60
N ASP A 15 6.31 34.02 5.47
CA ASP A 15 7.74 33.73 5.46
C ASP A 15 8.00 32.24 5.71
N THR A 16 7.31 31.66 6.69
CA THR A 16 7.40 30.23 7.01
C THR A 16 6.91 29.35 5.86
N LEU A 17 5.78 29.68 5.24
CA LEU A 17 5.23 28.91 4.14
C LEU A 17 6.15 28.95 2.92
N LEU A 18 6.63 30.13 2.53
CA LEU A 18 7.53 30.29 1.40
C LEU A 18 8.88 29.58 1.62
N GLY A 19 9.44 29.70 2.83
CA GLY A 19 10.66 28.99 3.20
C GLY A 19 10.49 27.46 3.15
N SER A 20 9.39 26.97 3.73
CA SER A 20 9.07 25.54 3.76
C SER A 20 8.86 24.99 2.35
N LEU A 21 8.05 25.65 1.52
CA LEU A 21 7.77 25.19 0.15
C LEU A 21 9.03 25.13 -0.71
N ARG A 22 9.95 26.11 -0.57
CA ARG A 22 11.25 26.07 -1.26
C ARG A 22 12.09 24.89 -0.81
N ALA A 23 12.20 24.66 0.49
CA ALA A 23 12.94 23.53 1.03
C ALA A 23 12.38 22.19 0.52
N PHE A 24 11.05 22.01 0.48
CA PHE A 24 10.43 20.80 -0.08
C PHE A 24 10.63 20.68 -1.59
N ALA A 25 10.54 21.77 -2.35
CA ALA A 25 10.74 21.78 -3.79
C ALA A 25 12.16 21.34 -4.18
N ASP A 26 13.16 21.71 -3.38
CA ASP A 26 14.55 21.28 -3.58
C ASP A 26 14.80 19.86 -3.06
N MET A 27 14.20 19.50 -1.92
CA MET A 27 14.43 18.21 -1.26
C MET A 27 13.80 17.03 -2.01
N ILE A 28 12.53 17.13 -2.41
CA ILE A 28 11.78 16.01 -3.03
C ILE A 28 12.50 15.41 -4.26
N PRO A 29 12.97 16.18 -5.25
CA PRO A 29 13.67 15.62 -6.41
C PRO A 29 15.07 15.09 -6.06
N ALA A 30 15.64 15.48 -4.91
CA ALA A 30 16.94 15.02 -4.44
C ALA A 30 16.87 13.72 -3.61
N ILE A 31 15.68 13.17 -3.36
CA ILE A 31 15.52 11.92 -2.60
C ILE A 31 16.08 10.74 -3.38
N GLU A 32 17.01 10.00 -2.77
CA GLU A 32 17.48 8.71 -3.28
C GLU A 32 16.73 7.55 -2.63
N ILE A 33 16.10 6.72 -3.45
CA ILE A 33 15.29 5.59 -3.00
C ILE A 33 16.16 4.35 -2.80
N LYS A 34 16.11 3.78 -1.59
CA LYS A 34 16.72 2.49 -1.26
C LYS A 34 15.73 1.36 -1.53
N ALA A 35 15.55 1.05 -2.81
CA ALA A 35 14.51 0.12 -3.28
C ALA A 35 14.56 -1.25 -2.60
N ASP A 36 15.75 -1.82 -2.45
CA ASP A 36 15.93 -3.14 -1.81
C ASP A 36 15.46 -3.12 -0.35
N ASN A 37 15.84 -2.11 0.43
CA ASN A 37 15.40 -1.95 1.81
C ASN A 37 13.87 -1.80 1.92
N MET A 38 13.26 -1.07 0.98
CA MET A 38 11.81 -0.89 0.95
C MET A 38 11.09 -2.19 0.60
N ARG A 39 11.61 -2.95 -0.37
CA ARG A 39 11.08 -4.26 -0.76
C ARG A 39 11.15 -5.25 0.40
N GLU A 40 12.31 -5.36 1.03
CA GLU A 40 12.52 -6.21 2.20
C GLU A 40 11.60 -5.84 3.36
N ALA A 41 11.37 -4.54 3.58
CA ALA A 41 10.43 -4.08 4.60
C ALA A 41 8.97 -4.45 4.26
N ALA A 42 8.58 -4.35 2.99
CA ALA A 42 7.23 -4.68 2.52
C ALA A 42 6.94 -6.20 2.57
N LEU A 43 7.95 -7.06 2.43
CA LEU A 43 7.81 -8.51 2.57
C LEU A 43 7.60 -8.96 4.01
N ARG A 44 8.00 -8.16 5.00
CA ARG A 44 7.94 -8.58 6.41
C ARG A 44 6.51 -8.59 6.93
N GLY A 45 6.23 -9.56 7.80
CA GLY A 45 5.01 -9.58 8.61
C GLY A 45 3.77 -10.09 7.89
N PHE A 46 3.93 -10.99 6.90
CA PHE A 46 2.82 -11.58 6.16
C PHE A 46 1.93 -10.53 5.50
N ALA A 47 2.53 -9.53 4.84
CA ALA A 47 1.82 -8.39 4.25
C ALA A 47 0.71 -8.82 3.27
N THR A 48 0.86 -9.98 2.61
CA THR A 48 -0.11 -10.56 1.67
C THR A 48 -1.18 -11.45 2.33
N ALA A 49 -1.20 -11.58 3.66
CA ALA A 49 -2.21 -12.36 4.36
C ALA A 49 -3.64 -11.84 4.09
N THR A 50 -3.82 -10.53 4.03
CA THR A 50 -5.11 -9.94 3.67
C THR A 50 -5.48 -10.22 2.21
N ASP A 51 -4.50 -10.28 1.31
CA ASP A 51 -4.74 -10.65 -0.09
C ASP A 51 -5.22 -12.09 -0.23
N LEU A 52 -4.68 -13.01 0.57
CA LEU A 52 -5.17 -14.39 0.65
C LEU A 52 -6.63 -14.45 1.14
N ALA A 53 -7.00 -13.61 2.12
CA ALA A 53 -8.38 -13.54 2.59
C ALA A 53 -9.32 -13.03 1.47
N ASP A 54 -8.94 -11.94 0.80
CA ASP A 54 -9.71 -11.36 -0.30
C ASP A 54 -9.87 -12.35 -1.47
N TYR A 55 -8.81 -13.11 -1.78
CA TYR A 55 -8.83 -14.18 -2.78
C TYR A 55 -9.89 -15.25 -2.45
N LEU A 56 -9.89 -15.75 -1.22
CA LEU A 56 -10.88 -16.74 -0.77
C LEU A 56 -12.31 -16.18 -0.79
N VAL A 57 -12.48 -14.92 -0.41
CA VAL A 57 -13.78 -14.24 -0.47
C VAL A 57 -14.27 -14.12 -1.91
N ARG A 58 -13.38 -13.81 -2.86
CA ARG A 58 -13.72 -13.78 -4.30
C ARG A 58 -14.10 -15.16 -4.84
N LYS A 59 -13.56 -16.25 -4.28
CA LYS A 59 -13.99 -17.63 -4.57
C LYS A 59 -15.27 -18.05 -3.84
N GLY A 60 -15.89 -17.15 -3.07
CA GLY A 60 -17.21 -17.34 -2.46
C GLY A 60 -17.19 -17.75 -1.00
N LEU A 61 -16.02 -17.80 -0.35
CA LEU A 61 -15.93 -18.06 1.08
C LEU A 61 -16.39 -16.83 1.89
N ALA A 62 -17.12 -17.03 2.98
CA ALA A 62 -17.50 -15.92 3.84
C ALA A 62 -16.24 -15.29 4.47
N PHE A 63 -16.21 -13.95 4.59
CA PHE A 63 -15.03 -13.23 5.09
C PHE A 63 -14.52 -13.75 6.44
N ARG A 64 -15.44 -14.11 7.35
CA ARG A 64 -15.08 -14.70 8.66
C ARG A 64 -14.29 -16.00 8.51
N ASP A 65 -14.72 -16.88 7.62
CA ASP A 65 -14.11 -18.18 7.41
C ASP A 65 -12.78 -18.02 6.64
N ALA A 66 -12.73 -17.12 5.66
CA ALA A 66 -11.50 -16.75 4.97
C ALA A 66 -10.44 -16.23 5.95
N HIS A 67 -10.82 -15.34 6.87
CA HIS A 67 -9.91 -14.83 7.89
C HIS A 67 -9.44 -15.92 8.87
N GLU A 68 -10.28 -16.91 9.18
CA GLU A 68 -9.87 -18.06 10.00
C GLU A 68 -8.84 -18.94 9.26
N VAL A 69 -9.08 -19.24 7.98
CA VAL A 69 -8.15 -19.99 7.11
C VAL A 69 -6.80 -19.28 7.05
N VAL A 70 -6.79 -17.98 6.77
CA VAL A 70 -5.57 -17.16 6.73
C VAL A 70 -4.86 -17.16 8.09
N GLY A 71 -5.60 -17.05 9.20
CA GLY A 71 -5.01 -17.09 10.53
C GLY A 71 -4.27 -18.40 10.83
N LYS A 72 -4.77 -19.53 10.32
CA LYS A 72 -4.10 -20.84 10.42
C LYS A 72 -2.85 -20.91 9.54
N ALA A 73 -2.94 -20.43 8.30
CA ALA A 73 -1.80 -20.37 7.39
C ALA A 73 -0.67 -19.48 7.96
N VAL A 74 -1.01 -18.27 8.42
CA VAL A 74 -0.03 -17.35 9.06
C VAL A 74 0.61 -18.00 10.29
N ARG A 75 -0.17 -18.71 11.13
CA ARG A 75 0.39 -19.44 12.27
C ARG A 75 1.44 -20.47 11.83
N LEU A 76 1.14 -21.27 10.81
CA LEU A 76 2.10 -22.22 10.25
C LEU A 76 3.36 -21.51 9.72
N GLY A 77 3.18 -20.35 9.08
CA GLY A 77 4.30 -19.53 8.61
C GLY A 77 5.20 -19.08 9.75
N VAL A 78 4.61 -18.58 10.84
CA VAL A 78 5.35 -18.19 12.05
C VAL A 78 6.10 -19.38 12.66
N GLU A 79 5.44 -20.54 12.79
CA GLU A 79 6.02 -21.75 13.39
C GLU A 79 7.15 -22.34 12.53
N SER A 80 7.04 -22.24 11.20
CA SER A 80 8.04 -22.77 10.27
C SER A 80 9.09 -21.77 9.79
N GLY A 81 8.96 -20.49 10.17
CA GLY A 81 9.86 -19.42 9.73
C GLY A 81 9.79 -19.12 8.24
N ARG A 82 8.63 -19.36 7.62
CA ARG A 82 8.37 -19.18 6.18
C ARG A 82 7.24 -18.19 5.95
N ASP A 83 7.34 -17.40 4.89
CA ASP A 83 6.24 -16.57 4.40
C ASP A 83 5.12 -17.42 3.75
N LEU A 84 3.93 -16.85 3.56
CA LEU A 84 2.82 -17.53 2.86
C LEU A 84 3.20 -17.90 1.43
N SER A 85 3.98 -17.05 0.75
CA SER A 85 4.47 -17.30 -0.62
C SER A 85 5.43 -18.47 -0.73
N GLU A 86 6.02 -18.92 0.38
CA GLU A 86 6.97 -20.05 0.44
C GLU A 86 6.30 -21.38 0.79
N MET A 87 4.98 -21.38 1.06
CA MET A 87 4.22 -22.60 1.33
C MET A 87 3.89 -23.33 0.03
N ARG A 88 3.90 -24.66 0.07
CA ARG A 88 3.45 -25.44 -1.09
C ARG A 88 1.93 -25.35 -1.23
N LEU A 89 1.44 -25.52 -2.46
CA LEU A 89 0.00 -25.49 -2.75
C LEU A 89 -0.76 -26.49 -1.88
N GLU A 90 -0.23 -27.69 -1.67
CA GLU A 90 -0.89 -28.72 -0.86
C GLU A 90 -0.98 -28.32 0.62
N GLU A 91 0.00 -27.56 1.12
CA GLU A 91 -0.04 -27.02 2.49
C GLU A 91 -1.15 -25.97 2.61
N LEU A 92 -1.29 -25.09 1.62
CA LEU A 92 -2.36 -24.10 1.60
C LEU A 92 -3.74 -24.76 1.45
N GLN A 93 -3.87 -25.72 0.54
CA GLN A 93 -5.10 -26.50 0.32
C GLN A 93 -5.55 -27.28 1.55
N SER A 94 -4.61 -27.68 2.43
CA SER A 94 -4.96 -28.32 3.70
C SER A 94 -5.79 -27.41 4.63
N PHE A 95 -5.74 -26.09 4.43
CA PHE A 95 -6.57 -25.13 5.15
C PHE A 95 -7.88 -24.81 4.42
N CYS A 96 -7.88 -24.83 3.08
CA CYS A 96 -9.08 -24.62 2.27
C CYS A 96 -8.92 -25.22 0.86
N GLU A 97 -9.80 -26.17 0.50
CA GLU A 97 -9.76 -26.86 -0.80
C GLU A 97 -10.02 -25.94 -2.01
N GLN A 98 -10.59 -24.74 -1.80
CA GLN A 98 -10.82 -23.75 -2.86
C GLN A 98 -9.53 -23.05 -3.33
N ILE A 99 -8.41 -23.25 -2.63
CA ILE A 99 -7.12 -22.67 -3.01
C ILE A 99 -6.57 -23.44 -4.21
N GLU A 100 -6.26 -22.72 -5.27
CA GLU A 100 -5.68 -23.24 -6.51
C GLU A 100 -4.32 -22.57 -6.78
N ASP A 101 -3.63 -22.98 -7.85
CA ASP A 101 -2.28 -22.50 -8.20
C ASP A 101 -2.22 -20.98 -8.41
N ASP A 102 -3.34 -20.36 -8.80
CA ASP A 102 -3.52 -18.91 -8.95
C ASP A 102 -3.33 -18.12 -7.63
N VAL A 103 -3.32 -18.80 -6.47
CA VAL A 103 -3.05 -18.17 -5.18
C VAL A 103 -1.67 -17.50 -5.12
N PHE A 104 -0.68 -18.05 -5.81
CA PHE A 104 0.67 -17.50 -5.79
C PHE A 104 0.76 -16.17 -6.53
N GLU A 105 -0.17 -15.86 -7.43
CA GLU A 105 -0.22 -14.55 -8.07
C GLU A 105 -0.53 -13.45 -7.04
N VAL A 106 -1.46 -13.71 -6.10
CA VAL A 106 -1.86 -12.73 -5.07
C VAL A 106 -0.93 -12.70 -3.85
N LEU A 107 -0.09 -13.72 -3.67
CA LEU A 107 0.90 -13.80 -2.59
C LEU A 107 2.23 -13.10 -2.91
N THR A 108 2.31 -12.38 -4.04
CA THR A 108 3.44 -11.50 -4.38
C THR A 108 3.14 -10.04 -4.01
N LEU A 109 4.18 -9.23 -3.77
CA LEU A 109 4.00 -7.79 -3.58
C LEU A 109 3.40 -7.13 -4.83
N GLU A 110 3.86 -7.57 -6.01
CA GLU A 110 3.37 -7.08 -7.29
C GLU A 110 1.88 -7.40 -7.48
N GLY A 111 1.46 -8.63 -7.21
CA GLY A 111 0.07 -9.03 -7.26
C GLY A 111 -0.80 -8.32 -6.23
N SER A 112 -0.33 -8.19 -5.00
CA SER A 112 -1.01 -7.42 -3.94
C SER A 112 -1.27 -5.98 -4.38
N VAL A 113 -0.24 -5.27 -4.84
CA VAL A 113 -0.35 -3.89 -5.33
C VAL A 113 -1.25 -3.79 -6.57
N ALA A 114 -1.08 -4.68 -7.55
CA ALA A 114 -1.87 -4.70 -8.77
C ALA A 114 -3.36 -4.98 -8.51
N SER A 115 -3.69 -5.79 -7.51
CA SER A 115 -5.08 -6.14 -7.18
C SER A 115 -5.89 -4.96 -6.63
N ARG A 116 -5.23 -3.90 -6.16
CA ARG A 116 -5.86 -2.66 -5.69
C ARG A 116 -6.17 -1.72 -6.86
N ASP A 117 -6.77 -2.25 -7.93
CA ASP A 117 -7.15 -1.52 -9.15
C ASP A 117 -8.55 -0.90 -9.05
N HIS A 118 -8.73 -0.04 -8.06
CA HIS A 118 -9.91 0.80 -7.92
C HIS A 118 -9.48 2.26 -7.82
N ILE A 119 -10.41 3.19 -8.02
CA ILE A 119 -10.09 4.62 -7.96
C ILE A 119 -9.51 4.95 -6.58
N GLY A 120 -8.27 5.43 -6.57
CA GLY A 120 -7.54 5.76 -5.34
C GLY A 120 -6.66 4.62 -4.79
N GLY A 121 -6.70 3.44 -5.40
CA GLY A 121 -5.84 2.31 -5.04
C GLY A 121 -4.41 2.45 -5.54
N THR A 122 -3.58 1.47 -5.17
CA THR A 122 -2.12 1.49 -5.38
C THR A 122 -1.66 0.79 -6.66
N ALA A 123 -2.57 0.20 -7.43
CA ALA A 123 -2.22 -0.43 -8.70
C ALA A 123 -1.48 0.55 -9.63
N PRO A 124 -0.45 0.11 -10.38
CA PRO A 124 0.36 1.00 -11.21
C PRO A 124 -0.46 1.88 -12.17
N ASP A 125 -1.50 1.30 -12.79
CA ASP A 125 -2.41 2.02 -13.67
C ASP A 125 -3.23 3.09 -12.94
N GLN A 126 -3.64 2.84 -11.69
CA GLN A 126 -4.35 3.82 -10.87
C GLN A 126 -3.45 4.95 -10.40
N VAL A 127 -2.18 4.64 -10.09
CA VAL A 127 -1.16 5.64 -9.76
C VAL A 127 -0.87 6.52 -10.97
N ALA A 128 -0.69 5.96 -12.16
CA ALA A 128 -0.52 6.72 -13.39
C ALA A 128 -1.72 7.65 -13.67
N LYS A 129 -2.95 7.14 -13.53
CA LYS A 129 -4.17 7.95 -13.62
C LYS A 129 -4.23 9.03 -12.54
N ALA A 130 -3.76 8.76 -11.32
CA ALA A 130 -3.72 9.74 -10.24
C ALA A 130 -2.74 10.88 -10.53
N ILE A 131 -1.56 10.56 -11.07
CA ILE A 131 -0.58 11.55 -11.53
C ILE A 131 -1.20 12.47 -12.59
N GLN A 132 -1.88 11.89 -13.59
CA GLN A 132 -2.55 12.67 -14.63
C GLN A 132 -3.64 13.60 -14.05
N ARG A 133 -4.48 13.10 -13.14
CA ARG A 133 -5.48 13.94 -12.44
C ARG A 133 -4.82 15.07 -11.65
N GLY A 134 -3.68 14.79 -11.01
CA GLY A 134 -2.88 15.77 -10.30
C GLY A 134 -2.40 16.90 -11.22
N TYR A 135 -1.82 16.56 -12.38
CA TYR A 135 -1.41 17.53 -13.38
C TYR A 135 -2.58 18.37 -13.92
N SER A 136 -3.70 17.73 -14.26
CA SER A 136 -4.88 18.48 -14.73
C SER A 136 -5.42 19.45 -13.68
N ARG A 137 -5.36 19.08 -12.39
CA ARG A 137 -5.77 19.97 -11.30
C ARG A 137 -4.81 21.16 -11.16
N LEU A 138 -3.50 20.96 -11.29
CA LEU A 138 -2.52 22.05 -11.25
C LEU A 138 -2.74 23.02 -12.41
N GLN A 139 -2.92 22.52 -13.63
CA GLN A 139 -3.19 23.35 -14.80
C GLN A 139 -4.48 24.18 -14.69
N ALA A 140 -5.49 23.67 -13.97
CA ALA A 140 -6.74 24.40 -13.74
C ALA A 140 -6.61 25.53 -12.69
N LEU A 141 -5.50 25.57 -11.94
CA LEU A 141 -5.20 26.61 -10.94
C LEU A 141 -4.29 27.72 -11.48
N GLU A 142 -3.62 27.47 -12.61
CA GLU A 142 -2.84 28.46 -13.37
C GLU A 142 -3.75 29.34 -14.25
#